data_AF-X1EE47-F1
#
_entry.id   AF-X1EE47-F1
#
_cell.length_a   1.000
_cell.length_b   1.000
_cell.length_c   1.000
_cell.angle_alpha   90.00
_cell.angle_beta   90.00
_cell.angle_gamma   90.00
#
_symmetry.space_group_name_H-M   'P 1'
#
loop_
_entity.id
_entity.type
_entity.pdbx_description
1 polymer ?
#
loop_
_entity_poly.entity_id
_entity_poly.type
_entity_poly.pdbx_seq_one_letter_code
_entity_poly.pdbx_strand_id
1 'polypeptide(L)'
;MKIGKNRIAVIIGKNGETKREIEESLGVKINLDSESGDCEVRPVIGHPKYNPLNIFIAQKMINAINRGFNPIKAMKLLDETYDIEVFNLYSILGKSEKKIKRLKG
;
A
#
# COMPACT_ATOMS: atom_id res chain seq x y z
N MET A 1 7.10 7.11 0.30
CA MET A 1 6.25 6.83 1.49
C MET A 1 7.01 5.94 2.47
N LYS A 2 6.63 5.90 3.75
CA LYS A 2 7.34 5.12 4.76
C LYS A 2 6.57 3.84 5.15
N ILE A 3 7.28 2.72 5.15
CA ILE A 3 6.74 1.39 5.42
C ILE A 3 7.23 0.91 6.78
N GLY A 4 6.33 0.29 7.56
CA GLY A 4 6.71 -0.36 8.81
C GLY A 4 7.64 -1.53 8.54
N LYS A 5 8.75 -1.64 9.27
CA LYS A 5 9.77 -2.69 9.05
C LYS A 5 9.18 -4.11 9.06
N ASN A 6 8.18 -4.34 9.92
CA ASN A 6 7.45 -5.60 10.03
C ASN A 6 6.57 -5.95 8.80
N ARG A 7 6.39 -5.02 7.85
CA ARG A 7 5.55 -5.20 6.65
C ARG A 7 6.36 -5.22 5.35
N ILE A 8 7.64 -4.85 5.38
CA ILE A 8 8.53 -4.87 4.21
C ILE A 8 8.57 -6.26 3.58
N ALA A 9 8.79 -7.31 4.37
CA ALA A 9 8.82 -8.69 3.88
C ALA A 9 7.51 -9.13 3.22
N VAL A 10 6.36 -8.61 3.68
CA VAL A 10 5.04 -8.94 3.12
C VAL A 10 4.81 -8.25 1.78
N ILE A 11 5.27 -7.00 1.65
CA ILE A 11 5.23 -6.25 0.38
C ILE A 11 6.17 -6.87 -0.64
N ILE A 12 7.36 -7.33 -0.23
CA ILE A 12 8.29 -8.04 -1.12
C ILE A 12 7.66 -9.39 -1.52
N GLY A 13 7.13 -10.15 -0.56
CA GLY A 13 6.62 -11.51 -0.80
C GLY A 13 7.75 -12.53 -0.94
N LYS A 14 7.41 -13.82 -1.01
CA LYS A 14 8.42 -14.88 -1.18
C LYS A 14 9.13 -14.67 -2.52
N ASN A 15 10.46 -14.61 -2.51
CA ASN A 15 11.27 -14.37 -3.71
C ASN A 15 10.84 -13.12 -4.52
N GLY A 16 10.25 -12.11 -3.87
CA GLY A 16 9.78 -10.90 -4.54
C GLY A 16 8.44 -11.05 -5.28
N GLU A 17 7.69 -12.14 -5.07
CA GLU A 17 6.47 -12.45 -5.83
C GLU A 17 5.41 -11.34 -5.73
N THR A 18 5.08 -10.89 -4.51
CA THR A 18 4.05 -9.87 -4.28
C THR A 18 4.45 -8.58 -4.97
N LYS A 19 5.69 -8.13 -4.76
CA LYS A 19 6.20 -6.92 -5.39
C LYS A 19 6.09 -7.00 -6.92
N ARG A 20 6.54 -8.12 -7.50
CA ARG A 20 6.50 -8.34 -8.95
C ARG A 20 5.08 -8.34 -9.48
N GLU A 21 4.15 -8.99 -8.80
CA GLU A 21 2.75 -9.03 -9.19
C GLU A 21 2.13 -7.63 -9.26
N ILE A 22 2.42 -6.77 -8.28
CA ILE A 22 1.98 -5.37 -8.28
C ILE A 22 2.65 -4.59 -9.42
N GLU A 23 3.97 -4.75 -9.60
CA GLU A 23 4.74 -4.09 -10.67
C GLU A 23 4.17 -4.42 -12.06
N GLU A 24 3.96 -5.69 -12.36
CA GLU A 24 3.45 -6.18 -13.66
C GLU A 24 1.98 -5.80 -13.91
N SER A 25 1.13 -5.90 -12.88
CA SER A 25 -0.30 -5.59 -13.02
C SER A 25 -0.55 -4.12 -13.34
N LEU A 26 0.32 -3.23 -12.88
CA LEU A 26 0.15 -1.78 -12.95
C LEU A 26 1.18 -1.09 -13.86
N GLY A 27 2.17 -1.81 -14.40
CA GLY A 27 3.24 -1.21 -15.19
C GLY A 27 4.04 -0.17 -14.40
N VAL A 28 4.39 -0.49 -13.17
CA VAL A 28 5.13 0.37 -12.26
C VAL A 28 6.39 -0.34 -11.76
N LYS A 29 7.33 0.45 -11.22
CA LYS A 29 8.49 -0.05 -10.49
C LYS A 29 8.40 0.39 -9.04
N ILE A 30 8.55 -0.56 -8.12
CA ILE A 30 8.58 -0.33 -6.69
C ILE A 30 10.04 -0.41 -6.25
N ASN A 31 10.55 0.69 -5.69
CA ASN A 31 11.85 0.71 -5.03
C ASN A 31 11.61 0.77 -3.52
N LEU A 32 12.05 -0.25 -2.80
CA LEU A 32 11.82 -0.38 -1.36
C LEU A 32 13.14 -0.63 -0.66
N ASP A 33 13.55 0.33 0.15
CA ASP A 33 14.71 0.21 1.02
C ASP A 33 14.33 -0.60 2.27
N SER A 34 15.02 -1.72 2.47
CA SER A 34 14.71 -2.64 3.58
C SER A 34 15.23 -2.16 4.94
N GLU A 35 16.17 -1.22 4.96
CA GLU A 35 16.77 -0.67 6.16
C GLU A 35 15.99 0.57 6.66
N SER A 36 15.75 1.53 5.77
CA SER A 36 15.06 2.79 6.09
C SER A 36 13.54 2.66 6.06
N GLY A 37 13.02 1.68 5.30
CA GLY A 37 11.60 1.50 5.02
C GLY A 37 11.04 2.50 4.00
N ASP A 38 11.91 3.22 3.29
CA ASP A 38 11.49 4.17 2.27
C ASP A 38 11.05 3.42 1.00
N CYS A 39 9.83 3.72 0.57
CA CYS A 39 9.22 3.14 -0.61
C CYS A 39 8.90 4.21 -1.63
N GLU A 40 9.43 4.05 -2.83
CA GLU A 40 9.17 4.87 -4.00
C GLU A 40 8.46 4.03 -5.06
N VAL A 41 7.48 4.62 -5.75
CA VAL A 41 6.78 3.99 -6.86
C VAL A 41 6.96 4.88 -8.08
N ARG A 42 7.46 4.31 -9.17
CA ARG A 42 7.70 5.01 -10.44
C ARG A 42 6.92 4.35 -11.58
N PRO A 43 6.41 5.10 -12.56
CA PRO A 43 5.82 4.50 -13.74
C PRO A 43 6.91 3.86 -14.61
N VAL A 44 6.57 2.78 -15.30
CA VAL A 44 7.40 2.21 -16.37
C VAL A 44 6.79 2.65 -17.71
N ILE A 45 7.34 3.71 -18.29
CA ILE A 45 6.88 4.24 -19.58
C ILE A 45 7.11 3.17 -20.66
N GLY A 46 6.07 2.92 -21.47
CA GLY A 46 6.10 1.88 -22.51
C GLY A 46 5.69 0.49 -22.05
N HIS A 47 5.35 0.30 -20.77
CA HIS A 47 4.77 -0.96 -20.30
C HIS A 47 3.36 -1.16 -20.88
N PRO A 48 2.95 -2.38 -21.32
CA PRO A 48 1.62 -2.62 -21.89
C PRO A 48 0.45 -2.29 -20.96
N LYS A 49 0.68 -2.35 -19.65
CA LYS A 49 -0.29 -2.01 -18.59
C LYS A 49 -0.17 -0.59 -18.07
N TYR A 50 0.66 0.25 -18.67
CA TYR A 50 0.87 1.62 -18.21
C TYR A 50 -0.43 2.45 -18.26
N ASN A 51 -0.75 3.11 -17.16
CA ASN A 51 -1.75 4.17 -17.08
C ASN A 51 -1.23 5.23 -16.07
N PRO A 52 -1.40 6.55 -16.35
CA PRO A 52 -0.97 7.61 -15.44
C PRO A 52 -1.45 7.46 -13.98
N LEU A 53 -2.63 6.88 -13.76
CA LEU A 53 -3.21 6.71 -12.43
C LEU A 53 -2.69 5.49 -11.66
N ASN A 54 -1.99 4.57 -12.32
CA ASN A 54 -1.54 3.32 -11.71
C ASN A 54 -0.55 3.52 -10.57
N ILE A 55 0.19 4.64 -10.57
CA ILE A 55 1.06 5.00 -9.44
C ILE A 55 0.22 5.15 -8.16
N PHE A 56 -0.94 5.80 -8.24
CA PHE A 56 -1.82 5.99 -7.09
C PHE A 56 -2.42 4.66 -6.63
N ILE A 57 -2.82 3.79 -7.56
CA ILE A 57 -3.34 2.46 -7.25
C ILE A 57 -2.25 1.62 -6.54
N ALA A 58 -1.03 1.60 -7.07
CA ALA A 58 0.09 0.90 -6.45
C ALA A 58 0.39 1.43 -5.05
N GLN A 59 0.39 2.76 -4.88
CA GLN A 59 0.55 3.40 -3.56
C GLN A 59 -0.56 3.00 -2.58
N LYS A 60 -1.82 2.95 -3.03
CA LYS A 60 -2.96 2.48 -2.23
C LYS A 60 -2.79 1.01 -1.83
N MET A 61 -2.36 0.14 -2.75
CA MET A 61 -2.08 -1.27 -2.47
C MET A 61 -0.96 -1.47 -1.47
N ILE A 62 0.17 -0.77 -1.64
CA ILE A 62 1.30 -0.82 -0.70
C ILE A 62 0.86 -0.31 0.68
N ASN A 63 0.07 0.77 0.74
CA ASN A 63 -0.49 1.27 1.98
C ASN A 63 -1.45 0.28 2.64
N ALA A 64 -2.30 -0.40 1.88
CA ALA A 64 -3.18 -1.46 2.39
C ALA A 64 -2.35 -2.57 3.06
N ILE A 65 -1.31 -3.06 2.39
CA ILE A 65 -0.42 -4.09 2.95
C ILE A 65 0.31 -3.57 4.19
N ASN A 66 0.79 -2.32 4.16
CA ASN A 66 1.44 -1.66 5.30
C ASN A 66 0.50 -1.53 6.52
N ARG A 67 -0.81 -1.37 6.28
CA ARG A 67 -1.84 -1.31 7.34
C ARG A 67 -2.39 -2.67 7.76
N GLY A 68 -1.84 -3.77 7.25
CA GLY A 68 -2.12 -5.12 7.72
C GLY A 68 -3.01 -5.97 6.81
N PHE A 69 -3.48 -5.44 5.68
CA PHE A 69 -4.10 -6.29 4.67
C PHE A 69 -3.07 -7.28 4.11
N ASN A 70 -3.52 -8.48 3.75
CA ASN A 70 -2.69 -9.42 3.02
C ASN A 70 -2.61 -9.02 1.53
N PRO A 71 -1.61 -9.50 0.76
CA PRO A 71 -1.47 -9.17 -0.65
C PRO A 71 -2.73 -9.44 -1.47
N ILE A 72 -3.35 -10.61 -1.29
CA ILE A 72 -4.57 -11.02 -2.01
C ILE A 72 -5.71 -9.99 -1.84
N LYS A 73 -5.93 -9.47 -0.62
CA LYS A 73 -6.94 -8.43 -0.38
C LYS A 73 -6.54 -7.08 -0.98
N ALA A 74 -5.25 -6.73 -0.94
CA ALA A 74 -4.76 -5.49 -1.52
C ALA A 74 -4.91 -5.49 -3.05
N MET A 75 -4.72 -6.63 -3.72
CA MET A 75 -4.92 -6.79 -5.18
C MET A 75 -6.34 -6.46 -5.65
N LYS A 76 -7.33 -6.47 -4.76
CA LYS A 76 -8.70 -6.02 -5.11
C LYS A 76 -8.75 -4.57 -5.58
N LEU A 77 -7.78 -3.73 -5.22
CA LEU A 77 -7.70 -2.33 -5.66
C LEU A 77 -7.38 -2.16 -7.15
N LEU A 78 -7.10 -3.25 -7.87
CA LEU A 78 -7.07 -3.23 -9.34
C LEU A 78 -8.46 -3.03 -9.95
N ASP A 79 -9.51 -3.41 -9.22
CA ASP A 79 -10.89 -3.17 -9.60
C ASP A 79 -11.30 -1.77 -9.09
N GLU A 80 -11.73 -0.91 -10.01
CA GLU A 80 -12.10 0.48 -9.75
C GLU A 80 -13.30 0.63 -8.80
N THR A 81 -14.06 -0.44 -8.56
CA THR A 81 -15.15 -0.47 -7.57
C THR A 81 -14.65 -0.64 -6.13
N TYR A 82 -13.37 -0.93 -5.94
CA TYR A 82 -12.73 -1.02 -4.63
C TYR A 82 -11.86 0.19 -4.36
N ASP A 83 -11.92 0.69 -3.12
CA ASP A 83 -10.98 1.69 -2.63
C ASP A 83 -10.53 1.39 -1.20
N ILE A 84 -9.45 2.04 -0.77
CA ILE A 84 -8.97 2.06 0.60
C ILE A 84 -8.97 3.48 1.12
N GLU A 85 -9.60 3.66 2.28
CA GLU A 85 -9.57 4.91 3.02
C GLU A 85 -8.97 4.69 4.41
N VAL A 86 -8.15 5.65 4.84
CA VAL A 86 -7.39 5.54 6.09
C VAL A 86 -7.66 6.76 6.94
N PHE A 87 -8.40 6.54 8.03
CA PHE A 87 -8.73 7.59 8.99
C PHE A 87 -7.74 7.64 10.14
N ASN A 88 -7.25 8.84 10.46
CA ASN A 88 -6.53 9.08 11.71
C ASN A 88 -7.53 9.50 12.79
N LEU A 89 -7.81 8.62 13.74
CA LEU A 89 -8.77 8.91 14.81
C LEU A 89 -8.33 10.06 15.72
N TYR A 90 -7.03 10.27 15.90
CA TYR A 90 -6.52 11.38 16.72
C TYR A 90 -6.80 12.74 16.08
N SER A 91 -6.75 12.85 14.75
CA SER A 91 -7.08 14.11 14.06
C SER A 91 -8.57 14.41 14.09
N ILE A 92 -9.43 13.39 14.20
CA ILE A 92 -10.88 13.55 14.22
C ILE A 92 -11.41 13.79 15.65
N LEU A 93 -10.86 13.08 16.64
CA LEU A 93 -11.44 13.00 17.99
C LEU A 93 -10.58 13.69 19.07
N GLY A 94 -9.37 14.13 18.70
CA GLY A 94 -8.35 14.60 19.64
C GLY A 94 -7.64 13.45 20.37
N LYS A 95 -6.86 13.79 21.41
CA LYS A 95 -5.99 12.84 22.13
C LYS A 95 -6.68 12.07 23.27
N SER A 96 -8.01 12.15 23.38
CA SER A 96 -8.73 11.47 24.46
C SER A 96 -8.80 9.96 24.21
N GLU A 97 -8.04 9.20 24.99
CA GLU A 97 -8.00 7.73 24.88
C GLU A 97 -9.37 7.09 25.08
N LYS A 98 -10.19 7.62 26.01
CA LYS A 98 -11.57 7.14 26.23
C LYS A 98 -12.44 7.30 24.99
N LYS A 99 -12.35 8.43 24.27
CA LYS A 99 -13.12 8.67 23.04
C LYS A 99 -12.66 7.73 21.92
N ILE A 100 -11.35 7.54 21.78
CA ILE A 100 -10.76 6.66 20.77
C ILE A 100 -11.14 5.20 21.03
N LYS A 101 -11.03 4.72 22.28
CA LYS A 101 -11.38 3.34 22.65
C LYS A 101 -12.84 3.04 22.35
N ARG A 102 -13.76 3.96 22.66
CA ARG A 102 -15.19 3.81 22.38
C ARG A 102 -15.50 3.67 20.88
N LEU A 103 -14.78 4.38 20.02
CA LEU A 103 -15.02 4.35 18.56
C LEU A 103 -14.28 3.23 17.84
N LYS A 104 -13.17 2.75 18.40
CA LYS A 104 -12.45 1.60 17.87
C LYS A 104 -13.24 0.29 18.01
N GLY A 105 -14.15 0.22 19.00
CA GLY A 105 -14.79 -1.02 19.44
C GLY A 105 -13.99 -1.66 20.57
#